data_AF-A0A2V8FS89-F1
#
_entry.id   AF-A0A2V8FS89-F1
#
_cell.length_a   1.000
_cell.length_b   1.000
_cell.length_c   1.000
_cell.angle_alpha   90.00
_cell.angle_beta   90.00
_cell.angle_gamma   90.00
#
_symmetry.space_group_name_H-M   'P 1'
#
loop_
_entity.id
_entity.type
_entity.pdbx_description
1 polymer ?
#
loop_
_entity_poly.entity_id
_entity_poly.type
_entity_poly.pdbx_seq_one_letter_code
_entity_poly.pdbx_strand_id
1 'polypeptide(L)'
;MVTELQSEQKELADFIRAGSQRGPQCFGSYFDERGGSCALGAVYEGVYHLPREHGKLIPDHLERLFRCLDEVTKRCPAEGCKNKRLPLAPLIVHLNDDHRWTREQIADWLTAESM
;
A
#
# COMPACT_ATOMS: atom_id res chain seq x y z
N MET A 1 0.78 23.28 -8.97
CA MET A 1 0.53 22.31 -10.05
C MET A 1 0.77 20.94 -9.45
N VAL A 2 -0.27 20.11 -9.35
CA VAL A 2 -0.14 18.74 -8.83
C VAL A 2 0.50 17.90 -9.94
N THR A 3 1.56 17.15 -9.64
CA THR A 3 2.17 16.25 -10.61
C THR A 3 1.31 15.01 -10.81
N GLU A 4 1.44 14.33 -11.95
CA GLU A 4 0.71 13.06 -12.20
C GLU A 4 1.01 12.03 -11.09
N LEU A 5 2.27 11.93 -10.67
CA LEU A 5 2.70 11.04 -9.58
C LEU A 5 2.11 11.40 -8.20
N GLN A 6 1.81 12.67 -7.94
CA GLN A 6 1.09 13.08 -6.72
C GLN A 6 -0.39 12.68 -6.78
N SER A 7 -0.99 12.70 -7.97
CA SER A 7 -2.37 12.26 -8.16
C SER A 7 -2.47 10.73 -8.02
N GLU A 8 -1.53 9.99 -8.61
CA GLU A 8 -1.41 8.53 -8.46
C GLU A 8 -1.24 8.12 -7.00
N GLN A 9 -0.47 8.86 -6.18
CA GLN A 9 -0.34 8.56 -4.75
C GLN A 9 -1.65 8.74 -3.97
N LYS A 10 -2.48 9.71 -4.35
CA LYS A 10 -3.81 9.91 -3.73
C LYS A 10 -4.76 8.78 -4.11
N GLU A 11 -4.79 8.43 -5.39
CA GLU A 11 -5.58 7.30 -5.88
C GLU A 11 -5.12 5.98 -5.23
N LEU A 12 -3.80 5.78 -5.08
CA LEU A 12 -3.24 4.65 -4.34
C LEU A 12 -3.75 4.59 -2.89
N ALA A 13 -3.78 5.74 -2.20
CA ALA A 13 -4.33 5.82 -0.85
C ALA A 13 -5.82 5.43 -0.80
N ASP A 14 -6.61 5.83 -1.79
CA ASP A 14 -8.03 5.48 -1.88
C ASP A 14 -8.24 3.98 -2.10
N PHE A 15 -7.40 3.34 -2.93
CA PHE A 15 -7.44 1.89 -3.10
C PHE A 15 -7.01 1.13 -1.84
N ILE A 16 -6.01 1.61 -1.09
CA ILE A 16 -5.66 1.03 0.22
C ILE A 16 -6.87 1.08 1.17
N ARG A 17 -7.58 2.21 1.24
CA ARG A 17 -8.79 2.36 2.08
C ARG A 17 -9.92 1.44 1.61
N ALA A 18 -10.15 1.35 0.31
CA ALA A 18 -11.18 0.47 -0.24
C ALA A 18 -10.90 -1.01 0.06
N GLY A 19 -9.64 -1.45 -0.13
CA GLY A 19 -9.21 -2.80 0.24
C GLY A 19 -9.26 -3.05 1.75
N SER A 20 -9.00 -2.04 2.57
CA SER A 20 -8.97 -2.23 4.03
C SER A 20 -10.32 -2.65 4.62
N GLN A 21 -11.41 -2.32 3.94
CA GLN A 21 -12.77 -2.66 4.34
C GLN A 21 -13.16 -4.11 3.98
N ARG A 22 -12.36 -4.84 3.19
CA ARG A 22 -12.75 -6.15 2.63
C ARG A 22 -12.48 -7.32 3.56
N GLY A 23 -11.48 -7.20 4.43
CA GLY A 23 -11.01 -8.29 5.29
C GLY A 23 -10.00 -7.83 6.34
N PRO A 24 -9.49 -8.74 7.17
CA PRO A 24 -8.48 -8.41 8.17
C PRO A 24 -7.15 -7.98 7.53
N GLN A 25 -6.33 -7.25 8.27
CA GLN A 25 -4.95 -6.96 7.85
C GLN A 25 -4.04 -8.15 8.16
N CYS A 26 -3.13 -8.46 7.25
CA CYS A 26 -2.05 -9.43 7.49
C CYS A 26 -0.65 -8.81 7.39
N PHE A 27 0.35 -9.56 7.86
CA PHE A 27 1.74 -9.14 7.95
C PHE A 27 2.66 -10.22 7.40
N GLY A 28 3.78 -9.83 6.79
CA GLY A 28 4.80 -10.73 6.22
C GLY A 28 4.37 -11.47 4.94
N SER A 29 3.19 -11.15 4.42
CA SER A 29 2.65 -11.67 3.15
C SER A 29 1.66 -10.66 2.58
N TYR A 30 1.49 -10.63 1.25
CA TYR A 30 0.48 -9.76 0.63
C TYR A 30 -0.93 -10.23 0.91
N PHE A 31 -1.13 -11.54 0.94
CA PHE A 31 -2.37 -12.21 1.26
C PHE A 31 -2.11 -13.41 2.16
N ASP A 32 -2.93 -13.59 3.20
CA ASP A 32 -2.87 -14.77 4.07
C ASP A 32 -4.00 -15.76 3.78
N GLU A 33 -3.88 -16.97 4.33
CA GLU A 33 -4.84 -18.07 4.11
C GLU A 33 -6.21 -17.82 4.76
N ARG A 34 -6.35 -16.76 5.56
CA ARG A 34 -7.60 -16.37 6.23
C ARG A 34 -8.33 -15.25 5.48
N GLY A 35 -7.88 -14.92 4.27
CA GLY A 35 -8.43 -13.83 3.47
C GLY A 35 -8.02 -12.44 3.97
N GLY A 36 -6.92 -12.35 4.73
CA GLY A 36 -6.33 -11.07 5.11
C GLY A 36 -5.38 -10.54 4.04
N SER A 37 -5.22 -9.22 3.99
CA SER A 37 -4.29 -8.54 3.06
C SER A 37 -3.36 -7.57 3.80
N CYS A 38 -2.11 -7.42 3.37
CA CYS A 38 -1.28 -6.30 3.84
C CYS A 38 -1.72 -4.97 3.20
N ALA A 39 -1.03 -3.87 3.51
CA ALA A 39 -1.30 -2.58 2.89
C ALA A 39 -1.18 -2.57 1.35
N LEU A 40 -0.15 -3.21 0.78
CA LEU A 40 -0.04 -3.30 -0.68
C LEU A 40 -1.05 -4.31 -1.27
N GLY A 41 -1.31 -5.41 -0.55
CA GLY A 41 -2.37 -6.37 -0.89
C GLY A 41 -3.76 -5.71 -0.97
N ALA A 42 -4.06 -4.78 -0.06
CA ALA A 42 -5.31 -4.02 -0.07
C ALA A 42 -5.48 -3.18 -1.36
N VAL A 43 -4.39 -2.67 -1.94
CA VAL A 43 -4.45 -1.99 -3.25
C VAL A 43 -4.97 -2.96 -4.31
N TYR A 44 -4.39 -4.16 -4.39
CA TYR A 44 -4.82 -5.20 -5.32
C TYR A 44 -6.30 -5.56 -5.14
N GLU A 45 -6.78 -5.70 -3.89
CA GLU A 45 -8.19 -5.98 -3.65
C GLU A 45 -9.12 -4.81 -4.03
N GLY A 46 -8.65 -3.58 -3.86
CA GLY A 46 -9.36 -2.37 -4.27
C GLY A 46 -9.46 -2.24 -5.79
N VAL A 47 -8.37 -2.51 -6.50
CA VAL A 47 -8.25 -2.39 -7.96
C VAL A 47 -8.98 -3.52 -8.70
N TYR A 48 -8.67 -4.78 -8.35
CA TYR A 48 -9.12 -5.95 -9.11
C TYR A 48 -10.41 -6.56 -8.56
N HIS A 49 -10.99 -5.98 -7.51
CA HIS A 49 -12.15 -6.50 -6.80
C HIS A 49 -12.07 -7.99 -6.43
N LEU A 50 -10.87 -8.49 -6.08
CA LEU A 50 -10.58 -9.91 -5.88
C LEU A 50 -11.60 -10.64 -4.95
N PRO A 51 -11.96 -11.91 -5.24
CA PRO A 51 -12.82 -12.71 -4.35
C PRO A 51 -12.29 -12.75 -2.91
N ARG A 52 -13.16 -12.85 -1.89
CA ARG A 52 -12.73 -12.90 -0.47
C ARG A 52 -11.78 -14.08 -0.18
N GLU A 53 -11.88 -15.15 -0.95
CA GLU A 53 -11.01 -16.32 -0.90
C GLU A 53 -10.16 -16.37 -2.18
N HIS A 54 -9.13 -15.53 -2.27
CA HIS A 54 -8.17 -15.52 -3.39
C HIS A 54 -6.86 -16.29 -3.06
N GLY A 55 -6.69 -16.72 -1.81
CA GLY A 55 -5.50 -17.45 -1.36
C GLY A 55 -4.25 -16.59 -1.41
N LYS A 56 -3.15 -17.12 -1.94
CA LYS A 56 -1.88 -16.38 -2.13
C LYS A 56 -1.73 -15.81 -3.54
N LEU A 57 -2.81 -15.74 -4.32
CA LEU A 57 -2.75 -15.22 -5.68
C LEU A 57 -2.47 -13.72 -5.63
N ILE A 58 -1.28 -13.33 -6.06
CA ILE A 58 -0.91 -11.93 -6.22
C ILE A 58 -1.12 -11.60 -7.70
N PRO A 59 -2.06 -10.71 -8.06
CA PRO A 59 -2.15 -10.23 -9.43
C PRO A 59 -0.82 -9.59 -9.83
N ASP A 60 -0.34 -9.85 -11.05
CA ASP A 60 0.89 -9.20 -11.52
C ASP A 60 0.64 -7.71 -11.83
N HIS A 61 1.72 -6.93 -11.82
CA HIS A 61 1.82 -5.63 -12.49
C HIS A 61 1.09 -4.43 -11.89
N LEU A 62 0.99 -4.31 -10.56
CA LEU A 62 0.46 -3.08 -9.94
C LEU A 62 1.29 -1.84 -10.29
N GLU A 63 2.59 -2.01 -10.52
CA GLU A 63 3.49 -0.95 -10.99
C GLU A 63 3.10 -0.38 -12.37
N ARG A 64 2.39 -1.17 -13.20
CA ARG A 64 1.85 -0.68 -14.48
C ARG A 64 0.61 0.20 -14.31
N LEU A 65 -0.06 0.10 -13.16
CA LEU A 65 -1.22 0.93 -12.82
C LEU A 65 -0.81 2.18 -12.07
N PHE A 66 0.16 2.07 -11.16
CA PHE A 66 0.67 3.18 -10.36
C PHE A 66 2.18 3.29 -10.51
N ARG A 67 2.63 4.20 -11.39
CA ARG A 67 4.06 4.49 -11.58
C ARG A 67 4.71 4.99 -10.30
N CYS A 68 3.94 5.70 -9.47
CA CYS A 68 4.41 6.21 -8.20
C CYS A 68 4.99 5.13 -7.26
N LEU A 69 4.57 3.86 -7.40
CA LEU A 69 5.08 2.74 -6.61
C LEU A 69 6.59 2.54 -6.75
N ASP A 70 7.13 2.75 -7.95
CA ASP A 70 8.55 2.56 -8.27
C ASP A 70 9.30 3.89 -8.46
N GLU A 71 8.62 4.90 -9.03
CA GLU A 71 9.26 6.18 -9.38
C GLU A 71 9.35 7.15 -8.18
N VAL A 72 8.48 7.01 -7.17
CA VAL A 72 8.51 7.87 -5.99
C VAL A 72 9.28 7.20 -4.88
N THR A 73 10.37 7.85 -4.45
CA THR A 73 11.19 7.41 -3.32
C THR A 73 11.01 8.36 -2.13
N LYS A 74 10.58 7.83 -0.98
CA LYS A 74 10.40 8.58 0.28
C LYS A 74 11.25 7.99 1.41
N ARG A 75 11.46 8.78 2.46
CA ARG A 75 12.05 8.31 3.72
C ARG A 75 10.95 7.68 4.57
N CYS A 76 11.31 6.69 5.38
CA CYS A 76 10.38 6.15 6.36
C CYS A 76 9.93 7.24 7.35
N PRO A 77 8.61 7.46 7.52
CA PRO A 77 8.09 8.48 8.44
C PRO A 77 8.19 8.08 9.92
N ALA A 78 8.37 6.79 10.24
CA ALA A 78 8.37 6.32 11.62
C ALA A 78 9.56 6.87 12.44
N GLU A 79 9.29 7.31 13.66
CA GLU A 79 10.33 7.73 14.60
C GLU A 79 11.34 6.59 14.84
N GLY A 80 12.63 6.92 14.83
CA GLY A 80 13.71 5.94 14.94
C GLY A 80 14.05 5.15 13.67
N CYS A 81 13.31 5.34 12.56
CA CYS A 81 13.55 4.63 11.28
C CYS A 81 13.79 5.56 10.06
N LYS A 82 13.88 6.88 10.29
CA LYS A 82 14.00 7.92 9.25
C LYS A 82 15.21 7.82 8.32
N ASN A 83 16.16 6.92 8.63
CA ASN A 83 17.33 6.63 7.81
C ASN A 83 17.03 5.73 6.61
N LYS A 84 15.94 4.95 6.65
CA LYS A 84 15.52 4.14 5.50
C LYS A 84 14.87 5.02 4.44
N ARG A 85 15.37 4.93 3.20
CA ARG A 85 14.81 5.60 2.02
C ARG A 85 14.54 4.55 0.94
N LEU A 86 13.30 4.42 0.52
CA LEU A 86 12.82 3.32 -0.32
C LEU A 86 11.81 3.85 -1.36
N PRO A 87 11.66 3.18 -2.52
CA PRO A 87 10.50 3.36 -3.39
C PRO A 87 9.18 3.11 -2.63
N LEU A 88 8.06 3.65 -3.11
CA LEU A 88 6.79 3.59 -2.38
C LEU A 88 6.30 2.16 -2.14
N ALA A 89 6.36 1.25 -3.11
CA ALA A 89 5.93 -0.14 -2.92
C ALA A 89 6.63 -0.82 -1.73
N PRO A 90 7.97 -0.93 -1.69
CA PRO A 90 8.67 -1.51 -0.55
C PRO A 90 8.54 -0.67 0.73
N LEU A 91 8.33 0.65 0.63
CA LEU A 91 8.08 1.49 1.81
C LEU A 91 6.71 1.21 2.46
N ILE A 92 5.67 1.00 1.66
CA ILE A 92 4.33 0.62 2.13
C ILE A 92 4.39 -0.73 2.84
N VAL A 93 5.08 -1.71 2.25
CA VAL A 93 5.29 -3.02 2.87
C VAL A 93 6.10 -2.90 4.17
N HIS A 94 7.17 -2.09 4.16
CA HIS A 94 7.96 -1.81 5.36
C HIS A 94 7.14 -1.19 6.49
N LEU A 95 6.28 -0.20 6.20
CA LEU A 95 5.40 0.42 7.19
C LEU A 95 4.36 -0.57 7.73
N ASN A 96 3.83 -1.44 6.87
CA ASN A 96 2.92 -2.51 7.26
C ASN A 96 3.61 -3.52 8.19
N ASP A 97 4.76 -4.04 7.80
CA ASP A 97 5.36 -5.19 8.47
C ASP A 97 6.25 -4.82 9.66
N ASP A 98 7.18 -3.88 9.47
CA ASP A 98 8.16 -3.50 10.50
C ASP A 98 7.57 -2.52 11.52
N HIS A 99 6.69 -1.62 11.06
CA HIS A 99 6.07 -0.59 11.90
C HIS A 99 4.63 -0.89 12.30
N ARG A 100 4.03 -1.95 11.76
CA ARG A 100 2.66 -2.40 12.07
C ARG A 100 1.63 -1.28 11.96
N TRP A 101 1.84 -0.34 11.04
CA TRP A 101 0.83 0.66 10.73
C TRP A 101 -0.40 -0.01 10.17
N THR A 102 -1.58 0.50 10.53
CA THR A 102 -2.81 0.07 9.88
C THR A 102 -2.81 0.50 8.42
N ARG A 103 -3.60 -0.19 7.59
CA ARG A 103 -3.78 0.18 6.18
C ARG A 103 -4.26 1.63 6.05
N GLU A 104 -5.16 2.06 6.93
CA GLU A 104 -5.69 3.42 7.00
C GLU A 104 -4.60 4.45 7.37
N GLN A 105 -3.73 4.14 8.33
CA GLN A 105 -2.61 5.04 8.69
C GLN A 105 -1.66 5.25 7.50
N ILE A 106 -1.39 4.20 6.72
CA ILE A 106 -0.57 4.30 5.51
C ILE A 106 -1.27 5.13 4.43
N ALA A 107 -2.59 4.95 4.25
CA ALA A 107 -3.37 5.75 3.31
C ALA A 107 -3.42 7.24 3.69
N ASP A 108 -3.59 7.54 4.98
CA ASP A 108 -3.58 8.91 5.49
C ASP A 108 -2.22 9.58 5.28
N TRP A 109 -1.13 8.84 5.55
CA TRP A 109 0.22 9.32 5.28
C TRP A 109 0.46 9.60 3.79
N LEU A 110 0.10 8.67 2.89
CA LEU A 110 0.22 8.88 1.44
C LEU A 110 -0.57 10.11 0.97
N THR A 111 -1.76 10.31 1.54
CA THR A 111 -2.61 11.48 1.23
C THR A 111 -1.92 12.78 1.66
N ALA A 112 -1.38 12.82 2.88
CA ALA A 112 -0.71 13.99 3.44
C ALA A 112 0.57 14.36 2.68
N GLU A 113 1.34 13.35 2.30
CA GLU A 113 2.63 13.47 1.60
C GLU A 113 2.53 13.78 0.10
N SER A 114 1.30 13.83 -0.43
CA SER A 114 0.97 14.12 -1.82
C SER A 114 0.34 15.51 -2.01
N MET A 115 0.28 16.30 -0.94
CA MET A 115 -0.08 17.72 -0.95
C MET A 115 1.17 18.59 -1.15
#